data_AF-A0A2G6D9Q9-F1
#
_entry.id   AF-A0A2G6D9Q9-F1
#
_cell.length_a   1.000
_cell.length_b   1.000
_cell.length_c   1.000
_cell.angle_alpha   90.00
_cell.angle_beta   90.00
_cell.angle_gamma   90.00
#
_symmetry.space_group_name_H-M   'P 1'
#
loop_
_entity.id
_entity.type
_entity.pdbx_description
1 polymer ?
#
loop_
_entity_poly.entity_id
_entity_poly.type
_entity_poly.pdbx_seq_one_letter_code
_entity_poly.pdbx_strand_id
1 'polypeptide(L)'
;MEALVKKIEPAASSKKSARIFTFGNLASIAFPPLFVLWFGASILVYAIYRHHPNKRVGYYTQRAAYYYYGLSGSMVPIFTFTPNGFIQAYWPWIWGICALVMVVPSVFLLRQINNEVWEDVEYNTKG
;
A
#
# COMPACT_ATOMS: atom_id res chain seq x y z
N MET A 1 -18.92 34.93 0.89
CA MET A 1 -19.13 33.69 1.68
C MET A 1 -18.97 32.52 0.71
N GLU A 2 -17.97 31.65 0.90
CA GLU A 2 -17.80 30.47 0.05
C GLU A 2 -18.94 29.47 0.33
N ALA A 3 -19.65 29.04 -0.71
CA ALA A 3 -20.73 28.06 -0.56
C ALA A 3 -20.11 26.67 -0.35
N LEU A 4 -20.49 25.99 0.73
CA LEU A 4 -20.08 24.60 0.98
C LEU A 4 -21.04 23.67 0.24
N VAL A 5 -20.50 22.82 -0.65
CA VAL A 5 -21.26 21.80 -1.36
C VAL A 5 -21.13 20.48 -0.59
N LYS A 6 -22.28 19.89 -0.23
CA LYS A 6 -22.34 18.57 0.41
C LYS A 6 -22.17 17.47 -0.64
N LYS A 7 -21.14 16.63 -0.51
CA LYS A 7 -20.89 15.47 -1.37
C LYS A 7 -20.98 14.19 -0.57
N ILE A 8 -21.35 13.10 -1.24
CA ILE A 8 -21.43 11.76 -0.66
C ILE A 8 -20.35 10.91 -1.33
N GLU A 9 -19.50 10.28 -0.52
CA GLU A 9 -18.54 9.29 -0.95
C GLU A 9 -19.13 7.88 -0.71
N PRO A 10 -19.44 7.11 -1.77
CA PRO A 10 -20.05 5.80 -1.62
C PRO A 10 -19.13 4.80 -0.90
N ALA A 11 -19.73 3.93 -0.09
CA ALA A 11 -19.07 2.84 0.62
C ALA A 11 -18.24 1.94 -0.30
N ALA A 12 -18.79 1.59 -1.46
CA ALA A 12 -18.12 0.75 -2.46
C ALA A 12 -16.87 1.42 -3.04
N SER A 13 -16.92 2.74 -3.27
CA SER A 13 -15.80 3.53 -3.77
C SER A 13 -14.69 3.62 -2.72
N SER A 14 -15.05 3.94 -1.46
CA SER A 14 -14.13 3.93 -0.32
C SER A 14 -13.43 2.57 -0.16
N LYS A 15 -14.18 1.46 -0.24
CA LYS A 15 -13.63 0.10 -0.15
C LYS A 15 -12.64 -0.18 -1.28
N LYS A 16 -12.95 0.24 -2.51
CA LYS A 16 -12.04 0.08 -3.65
C LYS A 16 -10.75 0.86 -3.43
N SER A 17 -10.85 2.13 -3.03
CA SER A 17 -9.72 3.00 -2.74
C SER A 17 -8.80 2.43 -1.67
N ALA A 18 -9.35 1.87 -0.58
CA ALA A 18 -8.58 1.25 0.49
C ALA A 18 -7.74 0.04 0.04
N ARG A 19 -8.13 -0.64 -1.03
CA ARG A 19 -7.41 -1.83 -1.55
C ARG A 19 -6.27 -1.50 -2.51
N ILE A 20 -6.29 -0.32 -3.15
CA ILE A 20 -5.38 0.01 -4.27
C ILE A 20 -3.91 -0.12 -3.87
N PHE A 21 -3.53 0.43 -2.73
CA PHE A 21 -2.14 0.35 -2.28
C PHE A 21 -1.71 -1.10 -2.04
N THR A 22 -2.57 -1.90 -1.41
CA THR A 22 -2.29 -3.31 -1.12
C THR A 22 -2.18 -4.15 -2.38
N PHE A 23 -3.02 -3.89 -3.39
CA PHE A 23 -2.87 -4.55 -4.70
C PHE A 23 -1.57 -4.14 -5.40
N GLY A 24 -1.20 -2.86 -5.32
CA GLY A 24 0.08 -2.41 -5.85
C GLY A 24 1.28 -3.08 -5.18
N ASN A 25 1.24 -3.30 -3.86
CA ASN A 25 2.25 -4.09 -3.15
C ASN A 25 2.36 -5.54 -3.65
N LEU A 26 1.21 -6.18 -3.90
CA LEU A 26 1.17 -7.55 -4.42
C LEU A 26 1.66 -7.63 -5.88
N ALA A 27 1.33 -6.64 -6.70
CA ALA A 27 1.82 -6.57 -8.07
C ALA A 27 3.33 -6.29 -8.12
N SER A 28 3.81 -5.42 -7.23
CA SER A 28 5.21 -4.98 -7.22
C SER A 28 6.18 -6.09 -6.82
N ILE A 29 5.77 -6.98 -5.93
CA ILE A 29 6.61 -8.10 -5.48
C ILE A 29 6.69 -9.25 -6.48
N ALA A 30 5.84 -9.26 -7.52
CA ALA A 30 5.86 -10.30 -8.54
C ALA A 30 7.12 -10.23 -9.42
N PHE A 31 7.68 -9.04 -9.62
CA PHE A 31 8.85 -8.83 -10.48
C PHE A 31 9.71 -7.66 -9.98
N PRO A 32 11.03 -7.84 -9.76
CA PRO A 32 11.87 -6.81 -9.13
C PRO A 32 11.83 -5.41 -9.79
N PRO A 33 11.79 -5.27 -11.13
CA PRO A 33 11.57 -3.96 -11.76
C PRO A 33 10.23 -3.30 -11.38
N LEU A 34 9.16 -4.07 -11.18
CA LEU A 34 7.88 -3.53 -10.71
C LEU A 34 7.97 -3.05 -9.26
N PHE A 35 8.80 -3.67 -8.44
CA PHE A 35 9.10 -3.19 -7.09
C PHE A 35 9.66 -1.77 -7.13
N VAL A 36 10.71 -1.53 -7.92
CA VAL A 36 11.30 -0.19 -8.04
C VAL A 36 10.31 0.83 -8.62
N LEU A 37 9.54 0.46 -9.65
CA LEU A 37 8.53 1.36 -10.22
C LEU A 37 7.40 1.68 -9.24
N TRP A 38 6.94 0.67 -8.50
CA TRP A 38 5.94 0.86 -7.47
C TRP A 38 6.46 1.70 -6.31
N PHE A 39 7.76 1.71 -6.02
CA PHE A 39 8.33 2.60 -5.01
C PHE A 39 7.99 4.06 -5.29
N GLY A 40 8.20 4.54 -6.52
CA GLY A 40 7.81 5.90 -6.91
C GLY A 40 6.29 6.10 -6.95
N ALA A 41 5.57 5.18 -7.60
CA ALA A 41 4.11 5.28 -7.73
C ALA A 41 3.37 5.26 -6.38
N SER A 42 3.88 4.47 -5.43
CA SER A 42 3.29 4.31 -4.10
C SER A 42 3.26 5.62 -3.32
N ILE A 43 4.22 6.52 -3.51
CA ILE A 43 4.23 7.84 -2.86
C ILE A 43 3.04 8.67 -3.34
N LEU A 44 2.76 8.65 -4.65
CA LEU A 44 1.60 9.33 -5.24
C LEU A 44 0.29 8.72 -4.73
N VAL A 45 0.19 7.39 -4.77
CA VAL A 45 -0.98 6.66 -4.25
C VAL A 45 -1.20 6.97 -2.77
N TYR A 46 -0.13 7.02 -1.98
CA TYR A 46 -0.20 7.41 -0.57
C TYR A 46 -0.75 8.82 -0.41
N ALA A 47 -0.19 9.80 -1.12
CA ALA A 47 -0.64 11.20 -1.04
C ALA A 47 -2.13 11.36 -1.41
N ILE A 48 -2.58 10.66 -2.46
CA ILE A 48 -3.98 10.68 -2.91
C ILE A 48 -4.92 10.11 -1.85
N TYR A 49 -4.59 8.96 -1.26
CA TYR A 49 -5.53 8.23 -0.40
C TYR A 49 -5.37 8.49 1.09
N ARG A 50 -4.25 9.06 1.55
CA ARG A 50 -3.99 9.28 2.98
C ARG A 50 -4.98 10.25 3.63
N HIS A 51 -5.43 11.24 2.87
CA HIS A 51 -6.36 12.28 3.32
C HIS A 51 -7.78 12.10 2.75
N HIS A 52 -8.11 10.88 2.33
CA HIS A 52 -9.44 10.55 1.81
C HIS A 52 -10.55 10.89 2.85
N PRO A 53 -11.74 11.35 2.41
CA PRO A 53 -12.83 11.73 3.32
C PRO A 53 -13.22 10.62 4.31
N ASN A 54 -13.25 9.38 3.82
CA ASN A 54 -13.37 8.20 4.68
C ASN A 54 -12.02 7.88 5.34
N LYS A 55 -11.93 8.10 6.66
CA LYS A 55 -10.71 7.86 7.48
C LYS A 55 -10.17 6.43 7.37
N ARG A 56 -11.03 5.43 7.10
CA ARG A 56 -10.60 4.03 6.96
C ARG A 56 -9.73 3.83 5.74
N VAL A 57 -9.98 4.55 4.64
CA VAL A 57 -9.14 4.50 3.44
C VAL A 57 -7.71 4.90 3.79
N GLY A 58 -7.54 6.07 4.43
CA GLY A 58 -6.21 6.53 4.87
C GLY A 58 -5.53 5.58 5.86
N TYR A 59 -6.29 4.97 6.77
CA TYR A 59 -5.76 3.96 7.72
C TYR A 59 -5.20 2.73 7.00
N TYR A 60 -5.95 2.16 6.05
CA TYR A 60 -5.51 0.99 5.29
C TYR A 60 -4.37 1.30 4.33
N THR A 61 -4.39 2.45 3.67
CA THR A 61 -3.29 2.95 2.85
C THR A 61 -2.02 3.07 3.69
N GLN A 62 -2.11 3.61 4.91
CA GLN A 62 -0.96 3.76 5.81
C GLN A 62 -0.38 2.42 6.26
N ARG A 63 -1.23 1.44 6.61
CA ARG A 63 -0.75 0.10 6.96
C ARG A 63 -0.07 -0.60 5.78
N ALA A 64 -0.67 -0.53 4.59
CA ALA A 64 -0.07 -1.11 3.39
C ALA A 64 1.26 -0.43 3.03
N ALA A 65 1.37 0.88 3.22
CA ALA A 65 2.61 1.63 3.06
C ALA A 65 3.68 1.20 4.07
N TYR A 66 3.32 0.96 5.34
CA TYR A 66 4.29 0.46 6.32
C TYR A 66 4.87 -0.91 5.98
N TYR A 67 4.07 -1.83 5.45
CA TYR A 67 4.59 -3.13 4.99
C TYR A 67 5.57 -2.95 3.83
N TYR A 68 5.21 -2.09 2.87
CA TYR A 68 6.02 -1.84 1.71
C TYR A 68 7.35 -1.15 2.04
N TYR A 69 7.28 -0.01 2.73
CA TYR A 69 8.45 0.77 3.09
C TYR A 69 9.30 0.11 4.18
N GLY A 70 8.70 -0.67 5.07
CA GLY A 70 9.43 -1.50 6.01
C GLY A 70 10.30 -2.52 5.29
N LEU A 71 9.74 -3.24 4.31
CA LEU A 71 10.52 -4.16 3.49
C LEU A 71 11.58 -3.43 2.68
N SER A 72 11.21 -2.42 1.88
CA SER A 72 12.16 -1.72 1.01
C SER A 72 13.28 -1.06 1.80
N GLY A 73 12.95 -0.44 2.93
CA GLY A 73 13.91 0.19 3.83
C GLY A 73 14.85 -0.81 4.50
N SER A 74 14.37 -2.00 4.86
CA SER A 74 15.22 -3.07 5.42
C SER A 74 16.18 -3.68 4.41
N MET A 75 15.81 -3.71 3.12
CA MET A 75 16.65 -4.29 2.07
C MET A 75 17.97 -3.52 1.90
N VAL A 76 17.96 -2.20 2.07
CA VAL A 76 19.16 -1.35 1.92
C VAL A 76 20.30 -1.81 2.84
N PRO A 77 20.16 -1.78 4.18
CA PRO A 77 21.24 -2.22 5.06
C PRO A 77 21.56 -3.72 4.89
N ILE A 78 20.55 -4.58 4.66
CA ILE A 78 20.79 -6.01 4.43
C ILE A 78 21.75 -6.19 3.24
N PHE A 79 21.47 -5.54 2.10
CA PHE A 79 22.31 -5.69 0.91
C PHE A 79 23.64 -4.96 1.04
N THR A 80 23.71 -3.83 1.76
CA THR A 80 24.96 -3.10 1.98
C THR A 80 25.98 -3.88 2.82
N PHE A 81 25.52 -4.62 3.84
CA PHE A 81 26.42 -5.30 4.79
C PHE A 81 26.58 -6.80 4.53
N THR A 82 26.06 -7.29 3.41
CA THR A 82 26.14 -8.70 3.03
C THR A 82 27.50 -9.01 2.35
N PRO A 83 28.12 -10.18 2.61
CA PRO A 83 29.38 -10.57 1.97
C PRO A 83 29.30 -10.60 0.44
N ASN A 84 30.43 -10.30 -0.22
CA ASN A 84 30.54 -10.37 -1.68
C ASN A 84 30.12 -11.75 -2.20
N GLY A 85 29.28 -11.79 -3.24
CA GLY A 85 28.80 -13.03 -3.86
C GLY A 85 27.55 -13.64 -3.23
N PHE A 86 27.15 -13.23 -2.03
CA PHE A 86 25.97 -13.80 -1.36
C PHE A 86 24.67 -13.45 -2.09
N ILE A 87 24.50 -12.19 -2.53
CA ILE A 87 23.28 -11.77 -3.24
C ILE A 87 23.11 -12.59 -4.53
N GLN A 88 24.19 -12.79 -5.28
CA GLN A 88 24.18 -13.58 -6.51
C GLN A 88 23.87 -15.05 -6.24
N ALA A 89 24.44 -15.63 -5.18
CA ALA A 89 24.25 -17.03 -4.82
C ALA A 89 22.83 -17.33 -4.31
N TYR A 90 22.22 -16.40 -3.58
CA TYR A 90 20.95 -16.61 -2.87
C TYR A 90 19.77 -15.77 -3.41
N TRP A 91 19.92 -15.15 -4.59
CA TRP A 91 18.92 -14.24 -5.14
C TRP A 91 17.46 -14.78 -5.12
N PRO A 92 17.17 -16.02 -5.56
CA PRO A 92 15.80 -16.54 -5.51
C PRO A 92 15.25 -16.70 -4.09
N TRP A 93 16.11 -17.06 -3.14
CA TRP A 93 15.72 -17.22 -1.73
C TRP A 93 15.46 -15.88 -1.06
N ILE A 94 16.33 -14.90 -1.30
CA ILE A 94 16.14 -13.52 -0.84
C ILE A 94 14.80 -12.99 -1.34
N TRP A 95 14.55 -13.13 -2.66
CA TRP A 95 13.29 -12.66 -3.24
C TRP A 95 12.09 -13.44 -2.71
N GLY A 96 12.21 -14.76 -2.51
CA GLY A 96 11.18 -15.58 -1.89
C GLY A 96 10.81 -15.13 -0.47
N ILE A 97 11.81 -14.76 0.34
CA ILE A 97 11.58 -14.21 1.69
C ILE A 97 10.89 -12.84 1.60
N CYS A 98 11.37 -11.95 0.72
CA CYS A 98 10.71 -10.66 0.47
C CYS A 98 9.25 -10.84 0.04
N ALA A 99 8.98 -11.82 -0.83
CA ALA A 99 7.64 -12.19 -1.27
C ALA A 99 6.77 -12.66 -0.11
N LEU A 100 7.26 -13.54 0.76
CA LEU A 100 6.51 -13.98 1.94
C LEU A 100 6.21 -12.81 2.89
N VAL A 101 7.22 -11.99 3.20
CA VAL A 101 7.09 -10.83 4.10
C VAL A 101 6.11 -9.80 3.54
N MET A 102 5.97 -9.66 2.22
CA MET A 102 5.00 -8.75 1.62
C MET A 102 3.60 -9.36 1.47
N VAL A 103 3.53 -10.57 0.91
CA VAL A 103 2.27 -11.20 0.49
C VAL A 103 1.43 -11.58 1.70
N VAL A 104 2.04 -12.18 2.73
CA VAL A 104 1.32 -12.65 3.92
C VAL A 104 0.54 -11.49 4.59
N PRO A 105 1.17 -10.39 5.03
CA PRO A 105 0.44 -9.29 5.66
C PRO A 105 -0.51 -8.59 4.68
N SER A 106 -0.17 -8.50 3.39
CA SER A 106 -1.05 -7.89 2.39
C SER A 106 -2.34 -8.68 2.18
N VAL A 107 -2.29 -10.02 2.18
CA VAL A 107 -3.47 -10.89 2.09
C VAL A 107 -4.33 -10.75 3.34
N PHE A 108 -3.73 -10.70 4.54
CA PHE A 108 -4.48 -10.46 5.77
C PHE A 108 -5.14 -9.08 5.80
N LEU A 109 -4.44 -8.04 5.32
CA LEU A 109 -4.97 -6.69 5.23
C LEU A 109 -6.15 -6.63 4.24
N LEU A 110 -6.04 -7.28 3.08
CA LEU A 110 -7.15 -7.38 2.11
C LEU A 110 -8.34 -8.12 2.70
N ARG A 111 -8.12 -9.23 3.41
CA ARG A 111 -9.20 -9.94 4.11
C ARG A 111 -9.90 -9.03 5.12
N GLN A 112 -9.14 -8.26 5.89
CA GLN A 112 -9.70 -7.30 6.85
C GLN A 112 -10.55 -6.23 6.15
N ILE A 113 -10.02 -5.58 5.09
CA ILE A 113 -10.75 -4.61 4.27
C ILE A 113 -12.05 -5.22 3.70
N ASN A 114 -12.00 -6.48 3.29
CA ASN A 114 -13.13 -7.17 2.66
C ASN A 114 -14.25 -7.48 3.64
N ASN A 115 -13.91 -7.82 4.88
CA ASN A 115 -14.85 -8.25 5.91
C ASN A 115 -15.43 -7.08 6.72
N GLU A 116 -14.86 -5.89 6.63
CA GLU A 116 -15.43 -4.70 7.26
C GLU A 116 -16.72 -4.24 6.58
N VAL A 117 -17.63 -3.69 7.40
CA VAL A 117 -18.82 -2.96 6.94
C VAL A 117 -18.40 -1.56 6.51
N TRP A 118 -18.63 -1.21 5.24
CA TRP A 118 -18.34 0.11 4.69
C TRP A 118 -19.63 0.92 4.63
N GLU A 119 -19.56 2.17 5.07
CA GLU A 119 -20.68 3.11 5.10
C GLU A 119 -20.39 4.28 4.16
N ASP A 120 -21.47 4.87 3.63
CA ASP A 120 -21.39 6.09 2.85
C ASP A 120 -20.96 7.25 3.75
N VAL A 121 -20.05 8.09 3.25
CA VAL A 121 -19.50 9.21 4.03
C VAL A 121 -19.90 10.52 3.38
N GLU A 122 -20.64 11.35 4.13
CA GLU A 122 -20.95 12.71 3.73
C GLU A 122 -19.79 13.64 4.11
N TYR A 123 -19.36 14.49 3.17
CA TYR A 123 -18.32 15.48 3.43
C TYR A 123 -18.60 16.79 2.70
N ASN A 124 -18.19 17.91 3.31
CA ASN A 124 -18.33 19.23 2.73
C ASN A 124 -17.07 19.55 1.91
N THR A 125 -17.25 19.95 0.66
CA THR A 125 -16.18 20.47 -0.18
C THR A 125 -16.43 21.94 -0.49
N LYS A 126 -15.35 22.70 -0.69
CA LYS A 126 -15.43 24.03 -1.30
C LYS A 126 -15.86 23.85 -2.76
N GLY A 127 -16.84 24.65 -3.19
CA GLY A 127 -17.34 24.72 -4.56
C GLY A 127 -16.49 25.61 -5.44
#